data_AF-A0A9D2JRK7-F1
#
_entry.id   AF-A0A9D2JRK7-F1
#
_cell.length_a   1.000
_cell.length_b   1.000
_cell.length_c   1.000
_cell.angle_alpha   90.00
_cell.angle_beta   90.00
_cell.angle_gamma   90.00
#
_symmetry.space_group_name_H-M   'P 1'
#
loop_
_entity.id
_entity.type
_entity.pdbx_description
1 polymer ?
#
loop_
_entity_poly.entity_id
_entity_poly.type
_entity_poly.pdbx_seq_one_letter_code
_entity_poly.pdbx_strand_id
1 'polypeptide(L)'
;MACALTGHRELPSDFNLNALYDELEALVVKGYDRFFCGMARGFDLAALRCLADLRMKYPITLVACIPCLGQERSFPENEKRLYRELLGSCAERVILGETHDAASFLERDRYMVDRADLVFAYCTRQTGGTAYTVRYAEKNGVPVMYFKNHR
;
A
#
# COMPACT_ATOMS: atom_id res chain seq x y z
N MET A 1 9.70 12.08 -4.98
CA MET A 1 10.15 10.66 -4.97
C MET A 1 8.95 9.77 -4.75
N ALA A 2 8.97 8.54 -5.24
CA ALA A 2 7.86 7.61 -5.18
C ALA A 2 8.05 6.51 -4.13
N CYS A 3 6.98 6.15 -3.43
CA CYS A 3 6.96 5.08 -2.44
C CYS A 3 5.84 4.07 -2.75
N ALA A 4 6.15 2.78 -2.78
CA ALA A 4 5.16 1.72 -2.87
C ALA A 4 4.84 1.16 -1.48
N LEU A 5 3.55 0.95 -1.20
CA LEU A 5 3.06 0.37 0.04
C LEU A 5 2.83 -1.13 -0.14
N THR A 6 3.20 -1.92 0.86
CA THR A 6 2.82 -3.33 0.91
C THR A 6 2.74 -3.84 2.34
N GLY A 7 1.76 -4.67 2.65
CA GLY A 7 1.70 -5.28 3.98
C GLY A 7 0.65 -6.35 4.15
N HIS A 8 0.56 -6.87 5.37
CA HIS A 8 -0.38 -7.93 5.70
C HIS A 8 -1.84 -7.48 5.62
N ARG A 9 -2.69 -8.41 5.17
CA ARG A 9 -4.15 -8.25 5.11
C ARG A 9 -4.83 -8.31 6.46
N GLU A 10 -4.18 -8.97 7.43
CA GLU A 10 -4.62 -9.10 8.80
C GLU A 10 -3.63 -8.36 9.69
N LEU A 11 -4.11 -7.31 10.35
CA LEU A 11 -3.32 -6.52 11.29
C LEU A 11 -3.61 -7.02 12.71
N PRO A 12 -2.61 -7.01 13.61
CA PRO A 12 -2.84 -7.36 15.01
C PRO A 12 -3.76 -6.33 15.69
N SER A 13 -4.42 -6.73 16.78
CA SER A 13 -5.34 -5.86 17.51
C SER A 13 -4.67 -4.63 18.13
N ASP A 14 -3.36 -4.73 18.41
CA ASP A 14 -2.51 -3.65 18.90
C ASP A 14 -1.71 -2.97 17.78
N PHE A 15 -2.23 -2.97 16.55
CA PHE A 15 -1.58 -2.27 15.45
C PHE A 15 -1.58 -0.75 15.69
N ASN A 16 -0.40 -0.15 15.71
CA ASN A 16 -0.19 1.24 16.09
C ASN A 16 -0.36 2.17 14.88
N LEU A 17 -1.59 2.65 14.69
CA LEU A 17 -1.94 3.59 13.62
C LEU A 17 -1.24 4.95 13.76
N ASN A 18 -0.96 5.39 14.98
CA ASN A 18 -0.26 6.66 15.20
C ASN A 18 1.20 6.55 14.76
N ALA A 19 1.89 5.46 15.14
CA ALA A 19 3.24 5.21 14.66
C ALA A 19 3.29 5.05 13.12
N LEU A 20 2.28 4.40 12.52
CA LEU A 20 2.16 4.32 11.07
C LEU A 20 2.03 5.71 10.44
N TYR A 21 1.19 6.57 11.00
CA TYR A 21 1.03 7.96 10.56
C TYR A 21 2.35 8.72 10.65
N ASP A 22 3.05 8.64 11.78
CA ASP A 22 4.31 9.36 12.02
C ASP A 22 5.41 8.90 11.04
N GLU A 23 5.53 7.60 10.79
CA GLU A 23 6.50 7.07 9.81
C GLU A 23 6.16 7.51 8.38
N LEU A 24 4.88 7.52 8.00
CA LEU A 24 4.44 8.02 6.69
C LEU A 24 4.69 9.53 6.56
N GLU A 25 4.41 10.32 7.59
CA GLU A 25 4.70 11.75 7.60
C GLU A 25 6.20 12.00 7.47
N ALA A 26 7.04 11.21 8.14
CA ALA A 26 8.49 11.30 8.01
C ALA A 26 8.95 10.99 6.57
N LEU A 27 8.32 10.06 5.86
CA LEU A 27 8.58 9.85 4.43
C LEU A 27 8.16 11.05 3.59
N VAL A 28 6.99 11.64 3.85
CA VAL A 28 6.52 12.84 3.16
C VAL A 28 7.49 14.01 3.35
N VAL A 29 7.92 14.27 4.59
CA VAL A 29 8.90 15.32 4.94
C VAL A 29 10.26 15.07 4.28
N LYS A 30 10.65 13.80 4.08
CA LYS A 30 11.87 13.43 3.34
C LYS A 30 11.76 13.64 1.81
N GLY A 31 10.59 14.03 1.29
CA GLY A 31 10.38 14.33 -0.13
C GLY A 31 9.74 13.20 -0.94
N TYR A 32 9.16 12.20 -0.29
CA TYR A 32 8.27 11.24 -0.96
C TYR A 32 6.90 11.88 -1.17
N ASP A 33 6.54 12.12 -2.41
CA ASP A 33 5.37 12.89 -2.83
C ASP A 33 4.40 12.09 -3.68
N ARG A 34 4.76 10.87 -4.09
CA ARG A 34 3.88 9.94 -4.81
C ARG A 34 3.83 8.59 -4.11
N PHE A 35 2.64 8.11 -3.80
CA PHE A 35 2.43 6.84 -3.10
C PHE A 35 1.59 5.88 -3.94
N PHE A 36 2.14 4.69 -4.20
CA PHE A 36 1.45 3.59 -4.85
C PHE A 36 0.87 2.65 -3.79
N CYS A 37 -0.46 2.58 -3.71
CA CYS A 37 -1.17 1.68 -2.81
C CYS A 37 -1.81 0.55 -3.60
N GLY A 38 -1.62 -0.68 -3.13
CA GLY A 38 -2.22 -1.85 -3.75
C GLY A 38 -3.71 -2.04 -3.48
N MET A 39 -4.30 -1.19 -2.63
CA MET A 39 -5.72 -1.23 -2.25
C MET A 39 -6.17 -2.56 -1.63
N ALA A 40 -5.23 -3.43 -1.22
CA ALA A 40 -5.58 -4.65 -0.49
C ALA A 40 -6.13 -4.29 0.90
N ARG A 41 -6.90 -5.18 1.52
CA ARG A 41 -7.30 -4.99 2.93
C ARG A 41 -6.09 -4.95 3.88
N GLY A 42 -6.32 -4.54 5.11
CA GLY A 42 -5.30 -4.48 6.15
C GLY A 42 -4.35 -3.30 5.96
N PHE A 43 -3.05 -3.57 5.89
CA PHE A 43 -2.00 -2.54 5.89
C PHE A 43 -2.16 -1.50 4.78
N ASP A 44 -2.45 -1.93 3.55
CA ASP A 44 -2.64 -1.04 2.40
C ASP A 44 -3.74 0.02 2.67
N LEU A 45 -4.92 -0.40 3.17
CA LEU A 45 -5.99 0.55 3.53
C LEU A 45 -5.63 1.41 4.76
N ALA A 46 -4.94 0.85 5.75
CA ALA A 46 -4.51 1.60 6.93
C ALA A 46 -3.51 2.71 6.56
N ALA A 47 -2.49 2.39 5.77
CA ALA A 47 -1.50 3.35 5.31
C ALA A 47 -2.12 4.39 4.37
N LEU A 48 -3.00 3.97 3.46
CA LEU A 48 -3.70 4.89 2.58
C LEU A 48 -4.62 5.85 3.34
N ARG A 49 -5.23 5.41 4.45
CA ARG A 49 -6.01 6.29 5.34
C ARG A 49 -5.12 7.38 5.95
N CYS A 50 -3.98 7.01 6.53
CA CYS A 50 -3.02 7.97 7.07
C CYS A 50 -2.54 8.97 5.99
N LEU A 51 -2.24 8.48 4.79
CA LEU A 51 -1.81 9.32 3.67
C LEU A 51 -2.93 10.23 3.15
N ALA A 52 -4.18 9.79 3.15
CA ALA A 52 -5.31 10.64 2.80
C ALA A 52 -5.44 11.84 3.75
N ASP A 53 -5.20 11.63 5.05
CA ASP A 53 -5.17 12.69 6.05
C ASP A 53 -3.94 13.61 5.86
N LEU A 54 -2.76 13.04 5.58
CA LEU A 54 -1.54 13.81 5.29
C LEU A 54 -1.66 14.66 4.02
N ARG A 55 -2.42 14.21 3.02
CA ARG A 55 -2.67 14.98 1.79
C ARG A 55 -3.38 16.31 2.04
N MET A 56 -4.06 16.47 3.17
CA MET A 56 -4.65 17.74 3.57
C MET A 56 -3.59 18.77 4.00
N LYS A 57 -2.39 18.31 4.37
CA LYS A 57 -1.27 19.13 4.85
C LYS A 57 -0.14 19.24 3.83
N TYR A 58 0.06 18.22 3.00
CA TYR A 58 1.19 18.11 2.08
C TYR A 58 0.72 17.82 0.65
N PRO A 59 1.40 18.34 -0.39
CA PRO A 59 1.02 18.17 -1.79
C PRO A 59 1.43 16.79 -2.32
N ILE A 60 0.88 15.72 -1.75
CA ILE A 60 1.19 14.34 -2.15
C ILE A 60 0.14 13.76 -3.10
N THR A 61 0.57 12.86 -3.98
CA THR A 61 -0.23 12.15 -4.97
C THR A 61 -0.44 10.70 -4.52
N LEU A 62 -1.69 10.27 -4.44
CA LEU A 62 -2.08 8.90 -4.09
C LEU A 62 -2.55 8.16 -5.34
N VAL A 63 -1.93 7.02 -5.63
CA VAL A 63 -2.21 6.17 -6.80
C VAL A 63 -2.76 4.83 -6.32
N ALA A 64 -4.02 4.55 -6.66
CA ALA A 64 -4.65 3.27 -6.39
C ALA A 64 -4.30 2.26 -7.48
N CYS A 65 -3.54 1.22 -7.13
CA CYS A 65 -3.13 0.12 -8.01
C CYS A 65 -3.98 -1.11 -7.71
N ILE A 66 -4.97 -1.36 -8.57
CA ILE A 66 -5.98 -2.42 -8.39
C ILE A 66 -5.63 -3.57 -9.34
N PRO A 67 -5.46 -4.81 -8.86
CA PRO A 67 -5.09 -5.92 -9.72
C PRO A 67 -6.22 -6.29 -10.68
N CYS A 68 -7.48 -6.19 -10.27
CA CYS A 68 -8.62 -6.44 -11.16
C CYS A 68 -9.89 -5.75 -10.66
N LEU A 69 -10.85 -5.55 -11.57
CA LEU A 69 -12.15 -4.97 -11.25
C LEU A 69 -12.87 -5.78 -10.16
N GLY A 70 -13.35 -5.08 -9.13
CA GLY A 70 -14.11 -5.71 -8.04
C GLY A 70 -13.25 -6.54 -7.06
N GLN A 71 -11.94 -6.27 -6.93
CA GLN A 71 -11.08 -6.87 -5.91
C GLN A 71 -11.75 -6.89 -4.51
N GLU A 72 -12.47 -5.82 -4.16
CA GLU A 72 -13.08 -5.64 -2.85
C GLU A 72 -14.33 -6.50 -2.62
N ARG A 73 -14.86 -7.21 -3.63
CA ARG A 73 -16.11 -7.98 -3.53
C ARG A 73 -16.10 -9.00 -2.39
N SER A 74 -14.94 -9.57 -2.08
CA SER A 74 -14.75 -10.57 -1.01
C SER A 74 -14.42 -9.95 0.35
N PHE A 75 -14.26 -8.63 0.46
CA PHE A 75 -13.87 -7.99 1.71
C PHE A 75 -15.06 -7.99 2.70
N PRO A 76 -14.82 -7.83 4.00
CA PRO A 76 -15.87 -7.47 4.96
C PRO A 76 -16.55 -6.14 4.60
N GLU A 77 -17.84 -5.97 4.89
CA GLU A 77 -18.62 -4.78 4.47
C GLU A 77 -18.06 -3.45 5.00
N ASN A 78 -17.52 -3.44 6.22
CA ASN A 78 -16.83 -2.27 6.78
C ASN A 78 -15.58 -1.92 5.96
N GLU A 79 -14.80 -2.92 5.55
CA GLU A 79 -13.61 -2.71 4.72
C GLU A 79 -13.96 -2.36 3.27
N LYS A 80 -15.05 -2.89 2.70
CA LYS A 80 -15.57 -2.45 1.39
C LYS A 80 -15.92 -0.96 1.40
N ARG A 81 -16.56 -0.50 2.48
CA ARG A 81 -16.90 0.92 2.64
C ARG A 81 -15.63 1.78 2.69
N LEU A 82 -14.68 1.39 3.54
CA LEU A 82 -13.39 2.08 3.65
C LEU A 82 -12.63 2.09 2.31
N TYR A 83 -12.60 0.96 1.60
CA TYR A 83 -11.99 0.85 0.28
C TYR A 83 -12.58 1.87 -0.70
N ARG A 84 -13.92 1.97 -0.78
CA ARG A 84 -14.59 2.91 -1.70
C ARG A 84 -14.35 4.37 -1.33
N GLU A 85 -14.36 4.68 -0.03
CA GLU A 85 -14.00 6.01 0.50
C GLU A 85 -12.58 6.40 0.08
N LEU A 86 -11.60 5.54 0.37
CA LEU A 86 -10.19 5.81 0.07
C LEU A 86 -9.88 5.83 -1.43
N LEU A 87 -10.59 5.03 -2.23
CA LEU A 87 -10.50 5.09 -3.68
C LEU A 87 -10.96 6.46 -4.24
N GLY A 88 -11.89 7.14 -3.56
CA GLY A 88 -12.29 8.51 -3.84
C GLY A 88 -11.21 9.55 -3.51
N SER A 89 -10.32 9.25 -2.57
CA SER A 89 -9.18 10.11 -2.19
C SER A 89 -7.97 9.97 -3.10
N CYS A 90 -7.93 8.96 -3.98
CA CYS A 90 -6.82 8.75 -4.90
C CYS A 90 -6.93 9.64 -6.15
N ALA A 91 -5.82 10.26 -6.55
CA ALA A 91 -5.75 11.10 -7.75
C ALA A 91 -5.73 10.25 -9.03
N GLU A 92 -5.12 9.08 -8.96
CA GLU A 92 -4.97 8.15 -10.09
C GLU A 92 -5.48 6.76 -9.70
N ARG A 93 -6.04 6.05 -10.69
CA ARG A 93 -6.51 4.67 -10.56
C ARG A 93 -5.94 3.85 -11.72
N VAL A 94 -5.21 2.80 -11.39
CA VAL A 94 -4.59 1.89 -12.35
C VAL A 94 -5.20 0.52 -12.12
N ILE A 95 -5.78 -0.07 -13.17
CA ILE A 95 -6.32 -1.43 -13.16
C ILE A 95 -5.43 -2.26 -14.07
N LEU A 96 -4.83 -3.34 -13.56
CA LEU A 96 -3.77 -4.07 -14.26
C LEU A 96 -4.21 -5.40 -14.87
N GLY A 97 -5.33 -5.96 -14.43
CA GLY A 97 -5.85 -7.22 -14.92
C GLY A 97 -7.35 -7.18 -15.15
N GLU A 98 -7.80 -7.94 -16.15
CA GLU A 98 -9.21 -8.14 -16.44
C GLU A 98 -9.84 -9.21 -15.53
N THR A 99 -9.02 -10.13 -15.01
CA THR A 99 -9.42 -11.32 -14.26
C THR A 99 -8.89 -11.32 -12.83
N HIS A 100 -9.66 -11.89 -11.89
CA HIS A 100 -9.23 -12.06 -10.50
C HIS A 100 -8.39 -13.33 -10.34
N ASP A 101 -7.16 -13.29 -10.86
CA ASP A 101 -6.19 -14.38 -10.82
C ASP A 101 -4.86 -13.98 -10.19
N ALA A 102 -4.04 -14.98 -9.85
CA ALA A 102 -2.75 -14.76 -9.22
C ALA A 102 -1.80 -13.91 -10.08
N ALA A 103 -1.89 -14.02 -11.41
CA ALA A 103 -1.04 -13.25 -12.33
C ALA A 103 -1.30 -11.74 -12.18
N SER A 104 -2.56 -11.34 -12.09
CA SER A 104 -2.99 -9.94 -11.93
C SER A 104 -2.51 -9.34 -10.60
N PHE A 105 -2.53 -10.11 -9.51
CA PHE A 105 -1.97 -9.65 -8.22
C PHE A 105 -0.45 -9.42 -8.30
N LEU A 106 0.28 -10.36 -8.90
CA LEU A 106 1.74 -10.24 -9.04
C LEU A 106 2.11 -9.11 -10.01
N GLU A 107 1.35 -8.92 -11.09
CA GLU A 107 1.54 -7.80 -12.01
C GLU A 107 1.33 -6.46 -11.32
N ARG A 108 0.30 -6.36 -10.47
CA ARG A 108 0.08 -5.22 -9.60
C ARG A 108 1.24 -4.97 -8.66
N ASP A 109 1.77 -6.00 -8.03
CA ASP A 109 2.93 -5.85 -7.13
C ASP A 109 4.17 -5.35 -7.89
N ARG A 110 4.44 -5.90 -9.07
CA ARG A 110 5.56 -5.46 -9.92
C ARG A 110 5.38 -4.02 -10.39
N TYR A 111 4.18 -3.67 -10.87
CA TYR A 111 3.88 -2.31 -11.34
C TYR A 111 4.22 -1.25 -10.30
N MET A 112 3.88 -1.49 -9.03
CA MET A 112 4.16 -0.57 -7.93
C MET A 112 5.67 -0.48 -7.65
N VAL A 113 6.36 -1.62 -7.57
CA VAL A 113 7.80 -1.65 -7.26
C VAL A 113 8.64 -1.04 -8.38
N ASP A 114 8.33 -1.33 -9.64
CA ASP A 114 9.04 -0.82 -10.81
C ASP A 114 8.98 0.72 -10.94
N ARG A 115 8.08 1.37 -10.19
CA ARG A 115 7.86 2.83 -10.20
C ARG A 115 8.20 3.50 -8.87
N ALA A 116 8.73 2.75 -7.91
CA ALA A 116 9.01 3.25 -6.58
C ALA A 116 10.52 3.45 -6.37
N ASP A 117 10.87 4.52 -5.67
CA ASP A 117 12.22 4.76 -5.14
C ASP A 117 12.39 4.05 -3.78
N LEU A 118 11.28 3.66 -3.13
CA LEU A 118 11.24 2.97 -1.83
C LEU A 118 10.01 2.06 -1.74
N VAL A 119 10.16 0.89 -1.13
CA VAL A 119 9.03 0.09 -0.67
C VAL A 119 8.88 0.23 0.84
N PHE A 120 7.74 0.76 1.29
CA PHE A 120 7.37 0.79 2.70
C PHE A 120 6.51 -0.43 3.04
N ALA A 121 7.06 -1.34 3.84
CA ALA A 121 6.55 -2.69 4.01
C ALA A 121 6.19 -3.04 5.45
N TYR A 122 4.98 -3.55 5.70
CA TYR A 122 4.67 -4.30 6.92
C TYR A 122 4.70 -5.81 6.64
N CYS A 123 5.90 -6.40 6.76
CA CYS A 123 6.15 -7.80 6.40
C CYS A 123 6.77 -8.57 7.57
N THR A 124 5.95 -9.30 8.31
CA THR A 124 6.37 -10.14 9.46
C THR A 124 6.54 -11.63 9.14
N ARG A 125 6.28 -12.05 7.89
CA ARG A 125 6.34 -13.46 7.44
C ARG A 125 7.22 -13.56 6.18
N GLN A 126 7.84 -14.70 5.96
CA GLN A 126 8.68 -14.94 4.76
C GLN A 126 7.90 -15.49 3.54
N THR A 127 6.59 -15.69 3.69
CA THR A 127 5.70 -16.21 2.64
C THR A 127 4.48 -15.32 2.45
N GLY A 128 3.81 -15.45 1.30
CA GLY A 128 2.65 -14.65 0.91
C GLY A 128 2.99 -13.49 -0.03
N GLY A 129 1.96 -12.72 -0.39
CA GLY A 129 2.07 -11.63 -1.37
C GLY A 129 3.04 -10.53 -0.94
N THR A 130 2.95 -10.06 0.32
CA THR A 130 3.88 -9.05 0.86
C THR A 130 5.33 -9.52 0.79
N ALA A 131 5.61 -10.78 1.16
CA ALA A 131 6.96 -11.34 1.07
C ALA A 131 7.43 -11.47 -0.38
N TYR A 132 6.53 -11.72 -1.33
CA TYR A 132 6.84 -11.64 -2.76
C TYR A 132 7.24 -10.22 -3.18
N THR A 133 6.43 -9.20 -2.84
CA THR A 133 6.70 -7.80 -3.19
C THR A 133 8.04 -7.33 -2.63
N VAL A 134 8.34 -7.66 -1.37
CA VAL A 134 9.63 -7.36 -0.72
C VAL A 134 10.80 -8.01 -1.46
N ARG A 135 10.73 -9.33 -1.73
CA ARG A 135 11.79 -10.02 -2.49
C ARG A 135 11.96 -9.46 -3.89
N TYR A 136 10.86 -9.07 -4.53
CA TYR A 136 10.90 -8.46 -5.85
C TYR A 136 11.59 -7.08 -5.81
N ALA A 137 11.32 -6.26 -4.79
CA ALA A 137 12.01 -4.98 -4.58
C ALA A 137 13.52 -5.18 -4.36
N GLU A 138 13.91 -6.08 -3.46
CA GLU A 138 15.30 -6.40 -3.18
C GLU A 138 16.04 -6.88 -4.44
N LYS A 139 15.41 -7.76 -5.24
CA LYS A 139 15.97 -8.26 -6.50
C LYS A 139 16.20 -7.15 -7.52
N ASN A 140 15.37 -6.11 -7.53
CA ASN A 140 15.46 -4.99 -8.46
C ASN A 140 16.24 -3.79 -7.89
N GLY A 141 16.85 -3.94 -6.72
CA GLY A 141 17.64 -2.87 -6.10
C GLY A 141 16.80 -1.70 -5.55
N VAL A 142 15.50 -1.89 -5.36
CA VAL A 142 14.62 -0.91 -4.71
C VAL A 142 14.72 -1.10 -3.20
N PRO A 143 15.15 -0.08 -2.43
CA PRO A 143 15.24 -0.18 -0.97
C PRO A 143 13.91 -0.53 -0.32
N VAL A 144 13.95 -1.28 0.78
CA VAL A 144 12.78 -1.64 1.59
C VAL A 144 12.92 -1.06 2.98
N MET A 145 11.96 -0.23 3.39
CA MET A 145 11.80 0.23 4.77
C MET A 145 10.68 -0.57 5.44
N TYR A 146 11.02 -1.28 6.50
CA TYR A 146 10.06 -2.09 7.24
C TYR A 146 9.38 -1.28 8.34
N PHE A 147 8.06 -1.18 8.28
CA PHE A 147 7.26 -0.66 9.39
C PHE A 147 7.38 -1.62 10.57
N LYS A 148 7.80 -1.10 11.71
CA LYS A 148 7.87 -1.86 12.96
C LYS A 148 6.71 -1.42 13.83
N ASN A 149 5.82 -2.35 14.14
CA ASN A 149 4.71 -2.10 15.05
C ASN A 149 5.26 -1.90 16.48
N HIS A 150 5.71 -0.68 16.79
CA HIS A 150 6.24 -0.30 18.09
C HIS A 150 5.07 -0.08 19.06
N ARG A 151 5.18 -0.68 20.25
CA ARG A 151 4.29 -0.42 21.38
C ARG A 151 4.74 0.80 22.15
#